data_AF-C2XTQ7-F1
#
_entry.id   AF-C2XTQ7-F1
#
_cell.length_a   1.000
_cell.length_b   1.000
_cell.length_c   1.000
_cell.angle_alpha   90.00
_cell.angle_beta   90.00
_cell.angle_gamma   90.00
#
_symmetry.space_group_name_H-M   'P 1'
#
loop_
_entity.id
_entity.type
_entity.pdbx_description
1 polymer ?
#
loop_
_entity_poly.entity_id
_entity_poly.type
_entity_poly.pdbx_seq_one_letter_code
_entity_poly.pdbx_strand_id
1 'polypeptide(L)'
;MDDKKVTSTYDLERVRLTDPFSVEPNEKVEIPFSFLMPIEVPLTLGMKTVWVHTGLDIKRSIDPSDRDYIQVLPNALLNSVLNSVNQLGFKARHIECEELPYRLRKQVPFAQEFEFIPVSGEYYGKLDELELLILPSAHDRLEIIMEVDRKSRGLAGLFAEALDLDEKVIRFTVTSEDIPTMQQKINNNIF
;
A
#
# COMPACT_ATOMS: atom_id res chain seq x y z
N MET A 1 -0.82 3.28 28.22
CA MET A 1 -0.13 2.19 27.50
C MET A 1 0.92 2.87 26.63
N ASP A 2 2.09 2.25 26.43
CA ASP A 2 3.22 2.86 25.73
C ASP A 2 2.92 2.81 24.21
N ASP A 3 2.48 3.92 23.62
CA ASP A 3 2.15 4.07 22.18
C ASP A 3 3.42 4.10 21.31
N LYS A 4 4.24 3.06 21.38
CA LYS A 4 5.39 2.93 20.47
C LYS A 4 4.92 2.33 19.15
N LYS A 5 5.02 3.10 18.06
CA LYS A 5 4.95 2.56 16.69
C LYS A 5 5.99 1.42 16.56
N VAL A 6 5.53 0.24 16.16
CA VAL A 6 6.39 -0.93 15.89
C VAL A 6 6.32 -1.25 14.41
N THR A 7 7.46 -1.26 13.73
CA THR A 7 7.55 -1.72 12.34
C THR A 7 7.66 -3.24 12.31
N SER A 8 6.84 -3.88 11.47
CA SER A 8 6.90 -5.33 11.24
C SER A 8 7.08 -5.64 9.75
N THR A 9 7.54 -6.85 9.44
CA THR A 9 7.63 -7.39 8.09
C THR A 9 6.47 -8.36 7.86
N TYR A 10 5.93 -8.37 6.64
CA TYR A 10 4.87 -9.28 6.24
C TYR A 10 5.25 -10.02 4.94
N ASP A 11 5.10 -11.34 4.94
CA ASP A 11 5.29 -12.17 3.76
C ASP A 11 4.03 -12.11 2.89
N LEU A 12 4.09 -11.34 1.79
CA LEU A 12 2.99 -11.19 0.84
C LEU A 12 2.68 -12.48 0.05
N GLU A 13 3.72 -13.23 -0.30
CA GLU A 13 3.64 -14.47 -1.07
C GLU A 13 4.82 -15.37 -0.69
N ARG A 14 4.60 -16.69 -0.65
CA ARG A 14 5.67 -17.66 -0.44
C ARG A 14 5.52 -18.83 -1.41
N VAL A 15 6.48 -18.93 -2.33
CA VAL A 15 6.49 -19.96 -3.37
C VAL A 15 7.60 -20.97 -3.11
N ARG A 16 7.26 -22.26 -3.14
CA ARG A 16 8.24 -23.34 -3.11
C ARG A 16 8.75 -23.59 -4.52
N LEU A 17 10.06 -23.41 -4.75
CA LEU A 17 10.65 -23.54 -6.08
C LEU A 17 11.00 -24.98 -6.47
N THR A 18 11.39 -25.82 -5.51
CA THR A 18 11.83 -27.19 -5.78
C THR A 18 11.42 -28.19 -4.70
N ASP A 19 11.44 -29.46 -5.09
CA ASP A 19 11.55 -30.59 -4.15
C ASP A 19 13.00 -30.77 -3.66
N PRO A 20 13.24 -31.49 -2.55
CA PRO A 20 14.58 -31.69 -2.03
C PRO A 20 15.45 -32.42 -3.07
N PHE A 21 16.66 -31.91 -3.28
CA PHE A 21 17.64 -32.48 -4.21
C PHE A 21 19.04 -32.40 -3.62
N SER A 22 19.99 -33.10 -4.23
CA SER A 22 21.41 -33.05 -3.88
C SER A 22 22.16 -32.24 -4.93
N VAL A 23 23.20 -31.53 -4.49
CA VAL A 23 24.11 -30.77 -5.35
C VAL A 23 25.53 -31.23 -5.04
N GLU A 24 26.24 -31.70 -6.06
CA GLU A 24 27.62 -32.16 -5.94
C GLU A 24 28.63 -31.00 -5.86
N PRO A 25 29.86 -31.22 -5.37
CA PRO A 25 30.88 -30.17 -5.32
C PRO A 25 31.14 -29.53 -6.70
N ASN A 26 30.99 -28.20 -6.77
CA ASN A 26 31.09 -27.38 -7.99
C ASN A 26 29.98 -27.61 -9.03
N GLU A 27 28.93 -28.36 -8.70
CA GLU A 27 27.72 -28.41 -9.52
C GLU A 27 26.99 -27.06 -9.46
N LYS A 28 26.53 -26.59 -10.61
CA LYS A 28 25.71 -25.39 -10.74
C LYS A 28 24.30 -25.80 -11.14
N VAL A 29 23.33 -25.45 -10.29
CA VAL A 29 21.91 -25.67 -10.57
C VAL A 29 21.24 -24.31 -10.77
N GLU A 30 20.50 -24.19 -11.87
CA GLU A 30 19.69 -23.01 -12.19
C GLU A 30 18.21 -23.38 -12.17
N ILE A 31 17.43 -22.69 -11.35
CA ILE A 31 15.99 -22.93 -11.19
C ILE A 31 15.25 -21.67 -11.68
N PRO A 32 14.73 -21.65 -12.91
CA PRO A 32 13.91 -20.54 -13.37
C PRO A 32 12.56 -20.55 -12.64
N PHE A 33 12.07 -19.37 -12.24
CA PHE A 33 10.78 -19.23 -11.59
C PHE A 33 10.02 -18.01 -12.11
N SER A 34 8.70 -18.08 -11.98
CA SER A 34 7.80 -16.96 -12.18
C SER A 34 6.60 -17.11 -11.25
N PHE A 35 6.09 -15.98 -10.75
CA PHE A 35 4.87 -15.93 -9.95
C PHE A 35 4.14 -14.61 -10.22
N LEU A 36 2.85 -14.59 -9.94
CA LEU A 36 2.05 -13.37 -10.05
C LEU A 36 2.31 -12.49 -8.84
N MET A 37 2.55 -11.20 -9.08
CA MET A 37 2.69 -10.21 -8.00
C MET A 37 1.34 -10.00 -7.33
N PRO A 38 1.22 -10.18 -6.00
CA PRO A 38 -0.01 -9.87 -5.26
C PRO A 38 -0.46 -8.42 -5.49
N ILE A 39 -1.77 -8.18 -5.55
CA ILE A 39 -2.31 -6.84 -5.81
C ILE A 39 -2.11 -5.89 -4.64
N GLU A 40 -1.82 -6.43 -3.45
CA GLU A 40 -1.59 -5.74 -2.19
C GLU A 40 -0.15 -5.26 -2.02
N VAL A 41 0.76 -5.58 -2.96
CA VAL A 41 2.16 -5.16 -2.89
C VAL A 41 2.21 -3.62 -2.89
N PRO A 42 2.76 -2.98 -1.85
CA PRO A 42 2.74 -1.53 -1.73
C PRO A 42 3.71 -0.87 -2.70
N LEU A 43 3.42 0.37 -3.07
CA LEU A 43 4.37 1.19 -3.84
C LEU A 43 5.63 1.43 -3.02
N THR A 44 6.79 1.35 -3.68
CA THR A 44 8.08 1.57 -3.02
C THR A 44 8.53 3.02 -3.06
N LEU A 45 8.17 3.76 -4.12
CA LEU A 45 8.47 5.18 -4.27
C LEU A 45 9.96 5.51 -4.09
N GLY A 46 10.84 4.65 -4.61
CA GLY A 46 12.30 4.79 -4.47
C GLY A 46 12.87 4.27 -3.15
N MET A 47 12.03 3.84 -2.20
CA MET A 47 12.45 3.24 -0.94
C MET A 47 12.76 1.75 -1.09
N LYS A 48 13.50 1.20 -0.12
CA LYS A 48 13.85 -0.24 -0.02
C LYS A 48 12.91 -0.95 0.95
N THR A 49 11.61 -0.98 0.63
CA THR A 49 10.55 -1.50 1.51
C THR A 49 9.94 -2.82 1.03
N VAL A 50 10.14 -3.17 -0.25
CA VAL A 50 9.66 -4.44 -0.84
C VAL A 50 10.85 -5.19 -1.43
N TRP A 51 10.95 -6.48 -1.16
CA TRP A 51 12.04 -7.34 -1.65
C TRP A 51 11.56 -8.76 -1.93
N VAL A 52 12.30 -9.45 -2.79
CA VAL A 52 12.25 -10.90 -2.94
C VAL A 52 13.28 -11.50 -2.00
N HIS A 53 12.87 -12.50 -1.21
CA HIS A 53 13.76 -13.25 -0.35
C HIS A 53 13.91 -14.67 -0.87
N THR A 54 15.13 -15.07 -1.19
CA THR A 54 15.45 -16.45 -1.58
C THR A 54 16.16 -17.11 -0.42
N GLY A 55 15.62 -18.21 0.07
CA GLY A 55 16.23 -19.03 1.11
C GLY A 55 16.41 -20.46 0.60
N LEU A 56 17.49 -21.12 1.01
CA LEU A 56 17.72 -22.53 0.72
C LEU A 56 17.94 -23.28 2.03
N ASP A 57 17.08 -24.26 2.30
CA ASP A 57 17.17 -25.14 3.47
C ASP A 57 18.21 -26.24 3.19
N ILE A 58 19.33 -26.19 3.91
CA ILE A 58 20.38 -27.20 3.84
C ILE A 58 20.41 -27.98 5.15
N LYS A 59 20.17 -29.30 5.06
CA LYS A 59 20.29 -30.20 6.20
C LYS A 59 21.65 -30.02 6.90
N ARG A 60 21.60 -29.60 8.17
CA ARG A 60 22.76 -29.45 9.08
C ARG A 60 23.79 -28.39 8.63
N SER A 61 23.37 -27.37 7.89
CA SER A 61 24.19 -26.19 7.58
C SER A 61 23.45 -24.91 7.97
N ILE A 62 24.14 -23.77 7.94
CA ILE A 62 23.51 -22.46 7.94
C ILE A 62 22.89 -22.27 6.56
N ASP A 63 21.59 -21.96 6.54
CA ASP A 63 20.84 -21.71 5.31
C ASP A 63 21.31 -20.41 4.65
N PRO A 64 21.84 -20.46 3.42
CA PRO A 64 22.14 -19.26 2.69
C PRO A 64 20.84 -18.54 2.33
N SER A 65 20.88 -17.22 2.40
CA SER A 65 19.73 -16.39 2.06
C SER A 65 20.14 -15.15 1.27
N ASP A 66 19.31 -14.75 0.33
CA ASP A 66 19.48 -13.56 -0.49
C ASP A 66 18.28 -12.62 -0.34
N ARG A 67 18.51 -11.32 -0.58
CA ARG A 67 17.49 -10.28 -0.51
C ARG A 67 17.67 -9.28 -1.65
N ASP A 68 16.76 -9.33 -2.60
CA ASP A 68 16.71 -8.43 -3.75
C ASP A 68 15.57 -7.42 -3.60
N TYR A 69 15.91 -6.14 -3.41
CA TYR A 69 14.91 -5.09 -3.39
C TYR A 69 14.36 -4.82 -4.79
N ILE A 70 13.04 -4.70 -4.89
CA ILE A 70 12.35 -4.37 -6.14
C ILE A 70 11.75 -2.97 -6.06
N GLN A 71 11.49 -2.35 -7.20
CA GLN A 71 10.72 -1.12 -7.28
C GLN A 71 9.31 -1.44 -7.75
N VAL A 72 8.31 -1.01 -6.98
CA VAL A 72 6.89 -1.22 -7.26
C VAL A 72 6.29 0.13 -7.65
N LEU A 73 5.83 0.22 -8.89
CA LEU A 73 5.26 1.41 -9.48
C LEU A 73 3.73 1.32 -9.51
N PRO A 74 3.01 2.45 -9.46
CA PRO A 74 1.56 2.44 -9.55
C PRO A 74 1.12 1.92 -10.91
N ASN A 75 0.09 1.07 -10.90
CA ASN A 75 -0.63 0.69 -12.12
C ASN A 75 -1.44 1.89 -12.66
N ALA A 76 -2.04 1.74 -13.85
CA ALA A 76 -2.78 2.83 -14.49
C ALA A 76 -3.91 3.40 -13.61
N LEU A 77 -4.61 2.54 -12.87
CA LEU A 77 -5.73 2.93 -12.02
C LEU A 77 -5.26 3.74 -10.80
N LEU A 78 -4.30 3.24 -10.03
CA LEU A 78 -3.75 3.97 -8.87
C LEU A 78 -3.06 5.25 -9.32
N ASN A 79 -2.32 5.22 -10.44
CA ASN A 79 -1.70 6.41 -11.00
C ASN A 79 -2.73 7.47 -11.40
N SER A 80 -3.89 7.07 -11.93
CA SER A 80 -5.00 7.98 -12.25
C SER A 80 -5.56 8.64 -10.98
N VAL A 81 -5.71 7.90 -9.88
CA VAL A 81 -6.13 8.44 -8.57
C VAL A 81 -5.14 9.47 -8.07
N LEU A 82 -3.85 9.09 -7.96
CA LEU A 82 -2.81 9.95 -7.41
C LEU A 82 -2.63 11.23 -8.24
N ASN A 83 -2.66 11.13 -9.57
CA ASN A 83 -2.57 12.29 -10.45
C ASN A 83 -3.81 13.18 -10.37
N SER A 84 -5.00 12.59 -10.21
CA SER A 84 -6.24 13.35 -10.04
C SER A 84 -6.21 14.18 -8.77
N VAL A 85 -5.75 13.61 -7.66
CA VAL A 85 -5.55 14.33 -6.40
C VAL A 85 -4.55 15.48 -6.59
N ASN A 86 -3.42 15.23 -7.27
CA ASN A 86 -2.45 16.28 -7.57
C ASN A 86 -3.05 17.41 -8.43
N GLN A 87 -3.87 17.09 -9.43
CA GLN A 87 -4.54 18.06 -10.30
C GLN A 87 -5.59 18.91 -9.56
N LEU A 88 -6.15 18.41 -8.46
CA LEU A 88 -7.02 19.17 -7.57
C LEU A 88 -6.25 20.16 -6.67
N GLY A 89 -4.92 20.21 -6.78
CA GLY A 89 -4.08 21.16 -6.05
C GLY A 89 -3.45 20.60 -4.78
N PHE A 90 -3.55 19.29 -4.56
CA PHE A 90 -2.89 18.60 -3.45
C PHE A 90 -1.48 18.15 -3.82
N LYS A 91 -0.65 17.89 -2.81
CA LYS A 91 0.61 17.17 -2.94
C LYS A 91 0.77 16.16 -1.82
N ALA A 92 1.31 14.99 -2.16
CA ALA A 92 1.63 13.97 -1.18
C ALA A 92 2.67 14.53 -0.19
N ARG A 93 2.34 14.45 1.10
CA ARG A 93 3.21 14.81 2.23
C ARG A 93 3.81 13.54 2.85
N HIS A 94 3.00 12.51 3.03
CA HIS A 94 3.42 11.26 3.65
C HIS A 94 2.77 10.04 3.00
N ILE A 95 3.47 8.91 3.00
CA ILE A 95 3.02 7.65 2.42
C ILE A 95 3.58 6.53 3.28
N GLU A 96 2.72 5.75 3.94
CA GLU A 96 3.12 4.65 4.82
C GLU A 96 2.23 3.41 4.60
N CYS A 97 2.71 2.24 5.04
CA CYS A 97 1.84 1.07 5.21
C CYS A 97 1.33 1.06 6.64
N GLU A 98 0.03 1.18 6.82
CA GLU A 98 -0.62 1.26 8.12
C GLU A 98 -1.38 -0.03 8.44
N GLU A 99 -1.33 -0.45 9.70
CA GLU A 99 -2.02 -1.65 10.16
C GLU A 99 -3.54 -1.44 10.12
N LEU A 100 -4.25 -2.37 9.48
CA LEU A 100 -5.70 -2.34 9.40
C LEU A 100 -6.32 -2.89 10.69
N PRO A 101 -7.44 -2.31 11.17
CA PRO A 101 -8.25 -2.94 12.20
C PRO A 101 -8.83 -4.25 11.69
N TYR A 102 -9.08 -5.21 12.58
CA TYR A 102 -9.55 -6.56 12.23
C TYR A 102 -10.73 -6.56 11.24
N ARG A 103 -11.69 -5.63 11.39
CA ARG A 103 -12.87 -5.49 10.52
C ARG A 103 -12.58 -5.06 9.07
N LEU A 104 -11.43 -4.45 8.81
CA LEU A 104 -11.01 -4.03 7.46
C LEU A 104 -9.95 -4.97 6.85
N ARG A 105 -9.37 -5.86 7.65
CA ARG A 105 -8.40 -6.84 7.14
C ARG A 105 -9.06 -7.73 6.10
N LYS A 106 -8.37 -7.87 4.97
CA LYS A 106 -8.72 -8.82 3.89
C LYS A 106 -7.61 -9.88 3.82
N GLN A 107 -6.94 -10.01 2.68
CA GLN A 107 -5.79 -10.89 2.47
C GLN A 107 -4.56 -10.50 3.31
N VAL A 108 -4.39 -9.21 3.57
CA VAL A 108 -3.25 -8.65 4.31
C VAL A 108 -3.72 -7.80 5.51
N PRO A 109 -2.90 -7.65 6.56
CA PRO A 109 -3.24 -6.90 7.75
C PRO A 109 -2.91 -5.40 7.65
N PHE A 110 -2.51 -4.90 6.48
CA PHE A 110 -2.12 -3.50 6.28
C PHE A 110 -2.67 -2.93 4.96
N ALA A 111 -2.65 -1.62 4.82
CA ALA A 111 -2.92 -0.94 3.55
C ALA A 111 -1.98 0.26 3.40
N GLN A 112 -1.76 0.70 2.16
CA GLN A 112 -0.94 1.88 1.93
C GLN A 112 -1.81 3.14 2.05
N GLU A 113 -1.42 4.01 2.97
CA GLU A 113 -2.02 5.32 3.20
C GLU A 113 -1.21 6.39 2.47
N PHE A 114 -1.93 7.28 1.80
CA PHE A 114 -1.36 8.47 1.16
C PHE A 114 -1.97 9.69 1.80
N GLU A 115 -1.12 10.49 2.42
CA GLU A 115 -1.47 11.72 3.09
C GLU A 115 -1.07 12.90 2.20
N PHE A 116 -2.02 13.79 1.93
CA PHE A 116 -1.85 14.92 1.03
C PHE A 116 -2.16 16.23 1.74
N ILE A 117 -1.42 17.28 1.38
CA ILE A 117 -1.72 18.65 1.77
C ILE A 117 -2.13 19.48 0.57
N PRO A 118 -3.10 20.39 0.70
CA PRO A 118 -3.43 21.33 -0.36
C PRO A 118 -2.32 22.38 -0.47
N VAL A 119 -1.82 22.60 -1.69
CA VAL A 119 -0.78 23.60 -1.99
C VAL A 119 -1.23 24.64 -3.03
N SER A 120 -2.36 24.41 -3.68
CA SER A 120 -3.01 25.32 -4.63
C SER A 120 -4.48 24.90 -4.85
N GLY A 121 -5.19 25.62 -5.72
CA GLY A 121 -6.55 25.25 -6.11
C GLY A 121 -7.61 25.62 -5.06
N GLU A 122 -8.79 25.04 -5.21
CA GLU A 122 -9.98 25.40 -4.42
C GLU A 122 -9.83 25.08 -2.92
N TYR A 123 -9.05 24.04 -2.60
CA TYR A 123 -8.90 23.49 -1.25
C TYR A 123 -7.81 24.17 -0.43
N TYR A 124 -6.96 24.98 -1.06
CA TYR A 124 -5.89 25.68 -0.37
C TYR A 124 -6.43 26.67 0.66
N GLY A 125 -6.01 26.49 1.92
CA GLY A 125 -6.47 27.29 3.05
C GLY A 125 -7.91 27.01 3.48
N LYS A 126 -8.59 26.04 2.85
CA LYS A 126 -9.89 25.53 3.27
C LYS A 126 -9.78 24.21 4.00
N LEU A 127 -8.89 23.34 3.50
CA LEU A 127 -8.62 22.03 4.08
C LEU A 127 -7.22 21.97 4.67
N ASP A 128 -7.05 21.18 5.72
CA ASP A 128 -5.74 20.93 6.33
C ASP A 128 -5.01 19.77 5.62
N GLU A 129 -5.72 18.65 5.44
CA GLU A 129 -5.19 17.43 4.80
C GLU A 129 -6.28 16.56 4.15
N LEU A 130 -5.85 15.71 3.23
CA LEU A 130 -6.63 14.66 2.58
C LEU A 130 -5.86 13.35 2.71
N GLU A 131 -6.46 12.33 3.30
CA GLU A 131 -5.85 11.00 3.47
C GLU A 131 -6.60 9.98 2.62
N LEU A 132 -5.86 9.12 1.90
CA LEU A 132 -6.41 8.02 1.11
C LEU A 132 -5.80 6.68 1.55
N LEU A 133 -6.62 5.79 2.12
CA LEU A 133 -6.26 4.39 2.30
C LEU A 133 -6.62 3.59 1.05
N ILE A 134 -5.63 2.99 0.43
CA ILE A 134 -5.81 2.22 -0.81
C ILE A 134 -6.01 0.74 -0.48
N LEU A 135 -7.16 0.20 -0.86
CA LEU A 135 -7.54 -1.19 -0.66
C LEU A 135 -7.77 -1.86 -2.02
N PRO A 136 -6.73 -2.45 -2.64
CA PRO A 136 -6.89 -3.22 -3.87
C PRO A 136 -7.88 -4.36 -3.69
N SER A 137 -8.76 -4.54 -4.69
CA SER A 137 -9.71 -5.67 -4.73
C SER A 137 -9.61 -6.48 -6.01
N ALA A 138 -9.09 -5.86 -7.07
CA ALA A 138 -8.63 -6.48 -8.31
C ALA A 138 -7.63 -5.54 -9.00
N HIS A 139 -6.95 -6.00 -10.05
CA HIS A 139 -6.01 -5.15 -10.82
C HIS A 139 -6.66 -3.88 -11.41
N ASP A 140 -7.96 -3.95 -11.70
CA ASP A 140 -8.77 -2.88 -12.30
C ASP A 140 -9.78 -2.27 -11.33
N ARG A 141 -9.65 -2.54 -10.02
CA ARG A 141 -10.59 -2.09 -8.99
C ARG A 141 -9.91 -1.81 -7.66
N LEU A 142 -10.02 -0.56 -7.22
CA LEU A 142 -9.57 -0.11 -5.91
C LEU A 142 -10.77 0.32 -5.08
N GLU A 143 -10.80 -0.13 -3.84
CA GLU A 143 -11.61 0.50 -2.82
C GLU A 143 -10.75 1.57 -2.12
N ILE A 144 -11.33 2.73 -1.88
CA ILE A 144 -10.65 3.88 -1.27
C ILE A 144 -11.45 4.30 -0.04
N ILE A 145 -10.75 4.41 1.08
CA ILE A 145 -11.25 5.12 2.25
C ILE A 145 -10.57 6.48 2.25
N MET A 146 -11.36 7.54 2.21
CA MET A 146 -10.94 8.92 2.17
C MET A 146 -11.33 9.60 3.48
N GLU A 147 -10.39 10.37 4.04
CA GLU A 147 -10.64 11.27 5.15
C GLU A 147 -10.23 12.69 4.76
N VAL A 148 -10.97 13.69 5.23
CA VAL A 148 -10.76 15.12 4.97
C VAL A 148 -10.70 15.88 6.30
N ASP A 149 -9.80 16.85 6.43
CA ASP A 149 -9.69 17.78 7.57
C ASP A 149 -9.37 17.16 8.92
N ARG A 150 -8.49 16.18 8.90
CA ARG A 150 -8.00 15.58 10.12
C ARG A 150 -7.15 16.56 10.94
N LYS A 151 -7.39 16.58 12.25
CA LYS A 151 -6.47 17.19 13.24
C LYS A 151 -5.73 16.10 13.99
N SER A 152 -4.49 15.83 13.56
CA SER A 152 -3.38 15.30 14.37
C SER A 152 -3.17 13.79 14.58
N ARG A 153 -3.79 12.83 13.85
CA ARG A 153 -3.62 11.38 14.18
C ARG A 153 -3.37 10.29 13.09
N GLY A 154 -3.35 10.53 11.76
CA GLY A 154 -3.18 9.51 10.66
C GLY A 154 -4.18 8.33 10.64
N LEU A 155 -4.58 7.72 9.50
CA LEU A 155 -5.77 6.81 9.46
C LEU A 155 -5.73 5.63 10.45
N ALA A 156 -4.54 5.28 10.96
CA ALA A 156 -4.34 4.39 12.11
C ALA A 156 -5.14 4.81 13.37
N GLY A 157 -5.25 6.11 13.65
CA GLY A 157 -5.97 6.67 14.80
C GLY A 157 -7.51 6.64 14.68
N LEU A 158 -8.06 6.58 13.46
CA LEU A 158 -9.52 6.52 13.26
C LEU A 158 -10.15 5.27 13.87
N PHE A 159 -9.42 4.17 13.91
CA PHE A 159 -10.04 2.87 14.17
C PHE A 159 -10.11 2.49 15.64
N ALA A 160 -9.47 3.26 16.51
CA ALA A 160 -9.62 3.15 17.96
C ALA A 160 -10.75 4.05 18.51
N GLU A 161 -11.11 5.16 17.85
CA GLU A 161 -11.84 6.26 18.49
C GLU A 161 -12.98 6.90 17.65
N ALA A 162 -13.46 6.30 16.56
CA ALA A 162 -14.53 6.86 15.71
C ALA A 162 -15.95 6.91 16.33
N LEU A 163 -16.08 7.25 17.61
CA LEU A 163 -17.37 7.50 18.26
C LEU A 163 -17.64 8.98 18.57
N ASP A 164 -16.70 9.92 18.34
CA ASP A 164 -16.88 11.29 18.88
C ASP A 164 -16.24 12.46 18.11
N LEU A 165 -15.94 12.34 16.80
CA LEU A 165 -15.35 13.46 16.03
C LEU A 165 -16.11 13.76 14.73
N ASP A 166 -16.21 15.05 14.40
CA ASP A 166 -16.81 15.64 13.18
C ASP A 166 -16.05 15.28 11.87
N GLU A 167 -15.22 14.23 11.89
CA GLU A 167 -14.38 13.78 10.77
C GLU A 167 -15.21 13.07 9.70
N LYS A 168 -15.09 13.51 8.44
CA LYS A 168 -15.82 12.91 7.32
C LYS A 168 -15.02 11.75 6.72
N VAL A 169 -15.36 10.52 7.11
CA VAL A 169 -14.81 9.30 6.51
C VAL A 169 -15.72 8.79 5.40
N ILE A 170 -15.18 8.64 4.20
CA ILE A 170 -15.92 8.27 3.00
C ILE A 170 -15.30 7.04 2.37
N ARG A 171 -16.14 6.07 2.02
CA ARG A 171 -15.72 4.84 1.37
C ARG A 171 -16.33 4.77 -0.02
N PHE A 172 -15.49 4.67 -1.04
CA PHE A 172 -15.94 4.53 -2.43
C PHE A 172 -15.05 3.58 -3.21
N THR A 173 -15.51 3.19 -4.39
CA THR A 173 -14.78 2.29 -5.29
C THR A 173 -14.48 3.02 -6.60
N VAL A 174 -13.26 2.84 -7.09
CA VAL A 174 -12.83 3.26 -8.42
C VAL A 174 -12.42 2.05 -9.25
N THR A 175 -12.68 2.15 -10.54
CA THR A 175 -12.35 1.13 -11.54
C THR A 175 -11.61 1.76 -12.71
N SER A 176 -11.03 0.94 -13.57
CA SER A 176 -10.40 1.42 -14.81
C SER A 176 -11.35 2.23 -15.72
N GLU A 177 -12.67 1.99 -15.64
CA GLU A 177 -13.68 2.77 -16.38
C GLU A 177 -13.82 4.21 -15.87
N ASP A 178 -13.43 4.46 -14.61
CA ASP A 178 -13.50 5.80 -14.02
C ASP A 178 -12.32 6.70 -14.45
N ILE A 179 -11.25 6.14 -15.04
CA ILE A 179 -10.02 6.88 -15.40
C ILE A 179 -10.31 8.20 -16.14
N PRO A 180 -11.22 8.27 -17.15
CA PRO A 180 -11.51 9.52 -17.85
C PRO A 180 -12.17 10.60 -16.99
N THR A 181 -12.81 10.23 -15.87
CA THR A 181 -13.55 11.13 -14.97
C THR A 181 -13.01 11.10 -13.54
N MET A 182 -11.82 10.53 -13.33
CA MET A 182 -11.27 10.26 -12.00
C MET A 182 -11.17 11.52 -11.15
N GLN A 183 -10.71 12.63 -11.72
CA GLN A 183 -10.65 13.92 -11.04
C GLN A 183 -12.01 14.36 -10.50
N GLN A 184 -13.05 14.30 -11.32
CA GLN A 184 -14.41 14.65 -10.90
C GLN A 184 -14.92 13.70 -9.82
N LYS A 185 -14.65 12.39 -9.95
CA LYS A 185 -15.05 11.38 -8.98
C LYS A 185 -14.39 11.62 -7.61
N ILE A 186 -13.10 11.91 -7.57
CA ILE A 186 -12.39 12.27 -6.32
C ILE A 186 -12.97 13.57 -5.75
N ASN A 187 -13.12 14.61 -6.57
CA ASN A 187 -13.64 15.92 -6.15
C ASN A 187 -15.04 15.82 -5.51
N ASN A 188 -15.93 15.00 -6.09
CA ASN A 188 -17.28 14.77 -5.59
C ASN A 188 -17.34 14.05 -4.24
N ASN A 189 -16.24 13.41 -3.81
CA ASN A 189 -16.18 12.79 -2.50
C ASN A 189 -15.62 13.78 -1.45
N ILE A 190 -14.88 14.82 -1.81
CA ILE A 190 -14.31 15.73 -0.80
C ILE A 190 -15.40 16.52 -0.05
N PHE A 191 -16.56 16.81 -0.66
CA PHE A 191 -17.69 17.54 -0.05
C PHE A 191 -19.01 16.74 -0.02
#